data_AF-H9MAN2-F1
#
_entry.id   AF-H9MAN2-F1
#
_cell.length_a   1.000
_cell.length_b   1.000
_cell.length_c   1.000
_cell.angle_alpha   90.00
_cell.angle_beta   90.00
_cell.angle_gamma   90.00
#
_symmetry.space_group_name_H-M   'P 1'
#
loop_
_entity.id
_entity.type
_entity.pdbx_description
1 polymer ?
#
loop_
_entity_poly.entity_id
_entity_poly.type
_entity_poly.pdbx_seq_one_letter_code
_entity_poly.pdbx_strand_id
1 'polypeptide(L)'
;ESVKVEKKPMLEVESISSKKASSSSNGPPKLTSMIKCNDALRDKFREILYEALSKVVSEAEGEDLARVNACDPVRIAVSVETVMFEKLGRSNGAQKFKYRSIMFNLKDGNNPDLRRRVLLGQIKPEKLIVMTAEEMA
;
A
#
# COMPACT_ATOMS: atom_id res chain seq x y z
N GLU A 1 40.04 27.72 -2.31
CA GLU A 1 38.70 27.72 -2.91
C GLU A 1 38.07 26.34 -2.69
N SER A 2 37.21 26.11 -1.70
CA SER A 2 35.87 26.65 -1.45
C SER A 2 34.79 26.10 -2.40
N VAL A 3 34.34 24.87 -2.07
CA VAL A 3 32.94 24.39 -1.93
C VAL A 3 31.88 24.84 -2.95
N LYS A 4 31.17 23.88 -3.55
CA LYS A 4 29.71 24.00 -3.69
C LYS A 4 28.97 22.67 -3.56
N VAL A 5 28.51 22.44 -2.33
CA VAL A 5 27.40 21.55 -1.96
C VAL A 5 26.09 22.22 -2.36
N GLU A 6 25.22 21.50 -3.06
CA GLU A 6 23.83 21.90 -3.34
C GLU A 6 22.94 20.88 -2.61
N LYS A 7 22.63 21.09 -1.33
CA LYS A 7 21.50 21.84 -0.75
C LYS A 7 20.11 21.34 -1.20
N LYS A 8 19.61 20.36 -0.43
CA LYS A 8 18.18 20.14 -0.18
C LYS A 8 17.58 21.39 0.53
N PRO A 9 16.38 21.86 0.17
CA PRO A 9 15.49 22.56 1.09
C PRO A 9 14.52 21.53 1.69
N MET A 10 14.58 21.23 2.99
CA MET A 10 14.03 21.97 4.13
C MET A 10 12.51 22.00 4.16
N LEU A 11 12.01 21.33 5.19
CA LEU A 11 10.64 21.26 5.72
C LEU A 11 10.19 22.60 6.30
N GLU A 12 8.92 22.60 6.76
CA GLU A 12 8.23 23.56 7.65
C GLU A 12 7.42 24.68 6.94
N VAL A 13 6.17 25.05 7.28
CA VAL A 13 5.28 24.88 8.45
C VAL A 13 3.80 24.91 7.98
N GLU A 14 2.97 24.14 8.67
CA GLU A 14 1.54 24.24 9.03
C GLU A 14 0.63 25.36 8.47
N SER A 15 -0.66 25.05 8.22
CA SER A 15 -1.77 25.40 9.16
C SER A 15 -3.20 25.28 8.58
N ILE A 16 -3.93 24.27 9.09
CA ILE A 16 -5.26 24.30 9.77
C ILE A 16 -6.50 24.93 9.09
N SER A 17 -7.61 24.14 9.03
CA SER A 17 -8.97 24.44 9.60
C SER A 17 -10.08 23.79 8.75
N SER A 18 -10.67 22.64 9.11
CA SER A 18 -11.86 22.43 9.98
C SER A 18 -12.89 21.62 9.16
N LYS A 19 -13.52 20.52 9.62
CA LYS A 19 -14.48 20.44 10.74
C LYS A 19 -14.65 18.99 11.24
N LYS A 20 -14.47 18.82 12.54
CA LYS A 20 -15.20 18.02 13.55
C LYS A 20 -16.15 16.88 13.11
N ALA A 21 -15.88 15.68 13.61
CA ALA A 21 -16.87 14.83 14.29
C ALA A 21 -16.17 13.91 15.32
N SER A 22 -16.79 13.82 16.49
CA SER A 22 -16.34 13.23 17.75
C SER A 22 -16.70 11.74 17.88
N SER A 23 -15.81 10.94 18.48
CA SER A 23 -16.19 9.94 19.50
C SER A 23 -14.96 9.31 20.15
N SER A 24 -14.88 9.44 21.47
CA SER A 24 -13.92 8.79 22.35
C SER A 24 -14.25 7.30 22.51
N SER A 25 -13.23 6.43 22.49
CA SER A 25 -13.24 5.17 23.24
C SER A 25 -11.82 4.66 23.49
N ASN A 26 -11.50 4.45 24.77
CA ASN A 26 -10.21 3.99 25.29
C ASN A 26 -10.08 2.46 25.18
N GLY A 27 -9.40 1.98 24.15
CA GLY A 27 -8.89 0.61 24.06
C GLY A 27 -7.83 0.53 22.96
N PRO A 28 -6.84 -0.37 23.04
CA PRO A 28 -5.91 -0.58 21.92
C PRO A 28 -6.76 -1.05 20.73
N PRO A 29 -6.80 -0.31 19.62
CA PRO A 29 -7.73 -0.63 18.55
C PRO A 29 -7.26 -1.92 17.89
N LYS A 30 -8.03 -3.00 18.05
CA LYS A 30 -8.00 -4.10 17.09
C LYS A 30 -8.48 -3.50 15.78
N LEU A 31 -7.54 -3.23 14.87
CA LEU A 31 -7.75 -2.65 13.54
C LEU A 31 -8.54 -3.64 12.67
N THR A 32 -9.84 -3.82 12.93
CA THR A 32 -10.78 -4.55 12.05
C THR A 32 -11.51 -3.62 11.08
N SER A 33 -11.35 -2.30 11.23
CA SER A 33 -11.95 -1.30 10.36
C SER A 33 -10.87 -0.64 9.52
N MET A 34 -10.87 -0.95 8.22
CA MET A 34 -10.03 -0.28 7.23
C MET A 34 -10.28 1.23 7.30
N ILE A 35 -9.22 2.00 7.53
CA ILE A 35 -9.28 3.47 7.60
C ILE A 35 -9.84 3.95 6.27
N LYS A 36 -11.07 4.47 6.25
CA LYS A 36 -11.71 4.95 5.01
C LYS A 36 -11.07 6.27 4.61
N CYS A 37 -10.53 6.36 3.40
CA CYS A 37 -9.87 7.58 2.92
C CYS A 37 -10.85 8.57 2.27
N ASN A 38 -12.16 8.36 2.45
CA ASN A 38 -13.24 9.15 1.84
C ASN A 38 -13.14 9.23 0.30
N ASP A 39 -12.56 8.19 -0.31
CA ASP A 39 -12.43 8.02 -1.76
C ASP A 39 -12.74 6.55 -2.09
N ALA A 40 -13.85 6.33 -2.79
CA ALA A 40 -14.35 4.99 -3.09
C ALA A 40 -13.39 4.16 -3.94
N LEU A 41 -12.51 4.79 -4.73
CA LEU A 41 -11.51 4.09 -5.53
C LEU A 41 -10.34 3.64 -4.66
N ARG A 42 -9.91 4.48 -3.71
CA ARG A 42 -8.87 4.15 -2.73
C ARG A 42 -9.32 3.02 -1.81
N ASP A 43 -10.54 3.10 -1.30
CA ASP A 43 -11.11 2.08 -0.43
C ASP A 43 -11.24 0.73 -1.17
N LYS A 44 -11.72 0.73 -2.43
CA LYS A 44 -11.71 -0.48 -3.28
C LYS A 44 -10.31 -1.03 -3.50
N PHE A 45 -9.31 -0.17 -3.67
CA PHE A 45 -7.93 -0.60 -3.87
C PHE A 45 -7.40 -1.32 -2.63
N ARG A 46 -7.65 -0.76 -1.44
CA ARG A 46 -7.26 -1.38 -0.17
C ARG A 46 -7.95 -2.72 0.05
N GLU A 47 -9.23 -2.82 -0.28
CA GLU A 47 -10.00 -4.06 -0.19
C GLU A 47 -9.42 -5.15 -1.11
N ILE A 48 -9.11 -4.82 -2.36
CA ILE A 48 -8.51 -5.75 -3.32
C ILE A 48 -7.11 -6.20 -2.86
N LEU A 49 -6.29 -5.26 -2.38
CA LEU A 49 -4.97 -5.56 -1.83
C LEU A 49 -5.09 -6.49 -0.62
N TYR A 50 -5.98 -6.18 0.31
CA TYR A 50 -6.22 -7.00 1.49
C TYR A 50 -6.66 -8.42 1.10
N GLU A 51 -7.62 -8.57 0.18
CA GLU A 51 -8.08 -9.88 -0.27
C GLU A 51 -6.94 -10.69 -0.91
N ALA A 52 -6.12 -10.06 -1.76
CA ALA A 52 -4.97 -10.71 -2.39
C ALA A 52 -3.91 -11.13 -1.37
N LEU A 53 -3.56 -10.25 -0.43
CA LEU A 53 -2.56 -10.51 0.61
C LEU A 53 -3.06 -11.53 1.64
N SER A 54 -4.36 -11.55 1.93
CA SER A 54 -4.95 -12.53 2.85
C SER A 54 -4.90 -13.95 2.30
N LYS A 55 -4.92 -14.12 0.96
CA LYS A 55 -4.76 -15.44 0.34
C LYS A 55 -3.34 -16.00 0.50
N VAL A 56 -2.34 -15.12 0.62
CA VAL A 56 -0.93 -15.53 0.84
C VAL A 56 -0.78 -16.35 2.12
N VAL A 57 -1.55 -16.05 3.16
CA VAL A 57 -1.52 -16.81 4.42
C VAL A 57 -1.87 -18.28 4.19
N SER A 58 -2.80 -18.55 3.26
CA SER A 58 -3.20 -19.91 2.89
C SER A 58 -2.29 -20.56 1.85
N GLU A 59 -1.57 -19.77 1.04
CA GLU A 59 -0.65 -20.25 -0.01
C GLU A 59 0.81 -20.41 0.46
N ALA A 60 1.18 -19.77 1.57
CA ALA A 60 2.51 -19.87 2.15
C ALA A 60 2.65 -21.18 2.94
N GLU A 61 3.71 -21.92 2.68
CA GLU A 61 4.06 -23.15 3.42
C GLU A 61 5.48 -23.06 3.98
N GLY A 62 5.76 -23.87 5.00
CA GLY A 62 7.09 -23.96 5.62
C GLY A 62 7.47 -22.74 6.47
N GLU A 63 8.74 -22.34 6.41
CA GLU A 63 9.30 -21.30 7.28
C GLU A 63 8.74 -19.90 7.00
N ASP A 64 8.31 -19.63 5.78
CA ASP A 64 7.74 -18.34 5.41
C ASP A 64 6.31 -18.17 5.91
N LEU A 65 5.58 -19.24 6.25
CA LEU A 65 4.24 -19.14 6.86
C LEU A 65 4.31 -18.37 8.18
N ALA A 66 5.35 -18.58 8.99
CA ALA A 66 5.56 -17.86 10.24
C ALA A 66 5.78 -16.36 9.99
N ARG A 67 6.54 -16.01 8.95
CA ARG A 67 6.80 -14.62 8.56
C ARG A 67 5.54 -13.95 7.99
N VAL A 68 4.80 -14.66 7.16
CA VAL A 68 3.52 -14.22 6.58
C VAL A 68 2.47 -13.98 7.67
N ASN A 69 2.35 -14.90 8.65
CA ASN A 69 1.44 -14.73 9.79
C ASN A 69 1.84 -13.60 10.74
N ALA A 70 3.14 -13.29 10.83
CA ALA A 70 3.61 -12.14 11.60
C ALA A 70 3.30 -10.80 10.90
N CYS A 71 3.00 -10.81 9.61
CA CYS A 71 2.61 -9.62 8.86
C CYS A 71 1.10 -9.37 8.96
N ASP A 72 0.73 -8.09 9.12
CA ASP A 72 -0.65 -7.65 9.08
C ASP A 72 -1.01 -7.23 7.63
N PRO A 73 -1.79 -8.03 6.88
CA PRO A 73 -2.15 -7.74 5.50
C PRO A 73 -2.95 -6.43 5.37
N VAL A 74 -3.70 -6.02 6.40
CA VAL A 74 -4.44 -4.75 6.39
C VAL A 74 -3.47 -3.58 6.39
N ARG A 75 -2.47 -3.60 7.29
CA ARG A 75 -1.44 -2.56 7.34
C ARG A 75 -0.64 -2.47 6.04
N ILE A 76 -0.25 -3.62 5.47
CA ILE A 76 0.48 -3.63 4.21
C ILE A 76 -0.38 -3.10 3.07
N ALA A 77 -1.65 -3.50 2.97
CA ALA A 77 -2.58 -2.96 1.96
C ALA A 77 -2.73 -1.44 2.06
N VAL A 78 -2.93 -0.91 3.27
CA VAL A 78 -3.02 0.54 3.52
C VAL A 78 -1.71 1.24 3.14
N SER A 79 -0.56 0.66 3.50
CA SER A 79 0.75 1.23 3.19
C SER A 79 1.01 1.27 1.68
N VAL A 80 0.72 0.17 0.96
CA VAL A 80 0.89 0.08 -0.49
C VAL A 80 0.01 1.11 -1.18
N GLU A 81 -1.28 1.15 -0.83
CA GLU A 81 -2.22 2.09 -1.42
C GLU A 81 -1.80 3.55 -1.15
N THR A 82 -1.33 3.86 0.05
CA THR A 82 -0.90 5.21 0.42
C THR A 82 0.27 5.66 -0.45
N VAL A 83 1.31 4.83 -0.57
CA VAL A 83 2.47 5.17 -1.42
C VAL A 83 2.08 5.25 -2.90
N MET A 84 1.17 4.38 -3.35
CA MET A 84 0.63 4.48 -4.72
C MET A 84 -0.05 5.83 -4.93
N PHE A 85 -0.93 6.25 -4.03
CA PHE A 85 -1.60 7.53 -4.11
C PHE A 85 -0.65 8.72 -4.04
N GLU A 86 0.39 8.65 -3.20
CA GLU A 86 1.40 9.72 -3.10
C GLU A 86 2.24 9.86 -4.38
N LYS A 87 2.61 8.75 -5.03
CA LYS A 87 3.47 8.77 -6.23
C LYS A 87 2.70 8.92 -7.55
N LEU A 88 1.56 8.24 -7.69
CA LEU A 88 0.75 8.25 -8.91
C LEU A 88 -0.34 9.32 -8.85
N GLY A 89 -0.76 9.74 -7.65
CA GLY A 89 -1.89 10.64 -7.46
C GLY A 89 -3.24 9.92 -7.50
N ARG A 90 -4.30 10.66 -7.87
CA ARG A 90 -5.64 10.09 -8.03
C ARG A 90 -5.64 9.07 -9.17
N SER A 91 -6.41 7.98 -9.01
CA SER A 91 -6.58 6.93 -10.03
C SER A 91 -7.47 7.39 -11.20
N ASN A 92 -7.17 8.55 -11.78
CA ASN A 92 -7.87 9.15 -12.92
C ASN A 92 -6.95 9.23 -14.15
N GLY A 93 -7.54 9.44 -15.34
CA GLY A 93 -6.82 9.60 -16.59
C GLY A 93 -5.81 8.47 -16.88
N ALA A 94 -4.56 8.86 -17.15
CA ALA A 94 -3.47 7.95 -17.53
C ALA A 94 -3.07 6.95 -16.44
N GLN A 95 -3.23 7.31 -15.15
CA GLN A 95 -2.80 6.46 -14.05
C GLN A 95 -3.77 5.32 -13.76
N LYS A 96 -5.03 5.45 -14.18
CA LYS A 96 -6.07 4.40 -14.02
C LYS A 96 -5.62 3.05 -14.56
N PHE A 97 -4.88 3.03 -15.68
CA PHE A 97 -4.35 1.80 -16.27
C PHE A 97 -3.29 1.15 -15.38
N LYS A 98 -2.38 1.94 -14.79
CA LYS A 98 -1.38 1.44 -13.84
C LYS A 98 -2.03 0.87 -12.59
N TYR A 99 -3.00 1.59 -12.00
CA TYR A 99 -3.77 1.11 -10.86
C TYR A 99 -4.44 -0.25 -11.18
N ARG A 100 -5.12 -0.36 -12.31
CA ARG A 100 -5.73 -1.63 -12.74
C ARG A 100 -4.70 -2.73 -12.96
N SER A 101 -3.59 -2.43 -13.60
CA SER A 101 -2.54 -3.41 -13.86
C SER A 101 -1.95 -3.96 -12.57
N ILE A 102 -1.63 -3.11 -11.60
CA ILE A 102 -1.11 -3.55 -10.29
C ILE A 102 -2.15 -4.40 -9.54
N MET A 103 -3.42 -3.98 -9.52
CA MET A 103 -4.51 -4.77 -8.93
C MET A 103 -4.67 -6.14 -9.59
N PHE A 104 -4.56 -6.19 -10.92
CA PHE A 104 -4.71 -7.42 -11.67
C PHE A 104 -3.55 -8.39 -11.36
N ASN A 105 -2.31 -7.92 -11.43
CA ASN A 105 -1.12 -8.74 -11.14
C ASN A 105 -1.12 -9.26 -9.69
N LEU A 106 -1.47 -8.41 -8.71
CA LEU A 106 -1.52 -8.84 -7.31
C LEU A 106 -2.62 -9.86 -7.03
N LYS A 107 -3.73 -9.78 -7.76
CA LYS A 107 -4.84 -10.74 -7.65
C LYS A 107 -4.66 -11.95 -8.57
N ASP A 108 -3.62 -11.98 -9.39
CA ASP A 108 -3.40 -13.07 -10.32
C ASP A 108 -3.11 -14.37 -9.57
N GLY A 109 -4.03 -15.33 -9.70
CA GLY A 109 -3.94 -16.67 -9.14
C GLY A 109 -2.67 -17.41 -9.55
N ASN A 110 -2.12 -17.08 -10.71
CA ASN A 110 -0.93 -17.72 -11.27
C ASN A 110 0.38 -17.18 -10.69
N ASN A 111 0.33 -16.06 -9.95
CA ASN A 111 1.53 -15.44 -9.39
C ASN A 111 1.41 -15.21 -7.86
N PRO A 112 1.38 -16.30 -7.06
CA PRO A 112 1.35 -16.21 -5.60
C PRO A 112 2.65 -15.63 -5.02
N ASP A 113 3.77 -15.80 -5.73
CA ASP A 113 5.06 -15.24 -5.32
C ASP A 113 5.04 -13.71 -5.26
N LEU A 114 4.50 -13.02 -6.28
CA LEU A 114 4.44 -11.56 -6.29
C LEU A 114 3.79 -11.00 -5.02
N ARG A 115 2.59 -11.48 -4.69
CA ARG A 115 1.84 -11.04 -3.50
C ARG A 115 2.52 -11.45 -2.20
N ARG A 116 3.17 -12.62 -2.13
CA ARG A 116 3.98 -13.05 -0.98
C ARG A 116 5.17 -12.12 -0.75
N ARG A 117 5.88 -11.77 -1.82
CA ARG A 117 7.02 -10.85 -1.77
C ARG A 117 6.60 -9.43 -1.35
N VAL A 118 5.41 -8.98 -1.75
CA VAL A 118 4.83 -7.72 -1.27
C VAL A 118 4.45 -7.81 0.21
N LEU A 119 3.80 -8.88 0.65
CA LEU A 119 3.41 -9.07 2.05
C LEU A 119 4.63 -9.12 2.99
N LEU A 120 5.67 -9.85 2.59
CA LEU A 120 6.92 -9.98 3.32
C LEU A 120 7.81 -8.72 3.24
N GLY A 121 7.40 -7.69 2.49
CA GLY A 121 8.14 -6.44 2.31
C GLY A 121 9.40 -6.57 1.44
N GLN A 122 9.57 -7.69 0.73
CA GLN A 122 10.66 -7.86 -0.24
C GLN A 122 10.49 -6.93 -1.44
N ILE A 123 9.24 -6.74 -1.88
CA ILE A 123 8.89 -5.72 -2.88
C ILE A 123 8.33 -4.52 -2.14
N LYS A 124 9.09 -3.42 -2.16
CA LYS A 124 8.63 -2.15 -1.61
C LYS A 124 7.51 -1.57 -2.46
N PRO A 125 6.53 -0.89 -1.85
CA PRO A 125 5.44 -0.27 -2.59
C PRO A 125 5.93 0.79 -3.59
N GLU A 126 7.02 1.49 -3.29
CA GLU A 126 7.67 2.41 -4.23
C GLU A 126 8.18 1.71 -5.49
N LYS A 127 8.74 0.51 -5.34
CA LYS A 127 9.26 -0.30 -6.45
C LYS A 127 8.10 -0.88 -7.27
N LEU A 128 7.03 -1.31 -6.61
CA LEU A 128 5.82 -1.84 -7.24
C LEU A 128 5.18 -0.85 -8.24
N ILE A 129 5.25 0.45 -7.95
CA ILE A 129 4.69 1.52 -8.79
C ILE A 129 5.49 1.76 -10.08
N VAL A 130 6.80 1.53 -10.02
CA VAL A 130 7.71 1.73 -11.16
C VAL A 130 7.94 0.45 -11.97
N MET A 131 7.59 -0.72 -11.42
CA MET A 131 7.64 -1.98 -12.15
C MET A 131 6.59 -2.01 -13.25
N THR A 132 6.95 -2.60 -14.39
CA THR A 132 6.01 -2.84 -15.48
C THR A 132 5.14 -4.07 -15.18
N ALA A 133 4.04 -4.23 -15.93
CA ALA A 133 3.20 -5.41 -15.83
C ALA A 133 3.99 -6.69 -16.14
N GLU A 134 4.88 -6.64 -17.13
CA GLU A 134 5.77 -7.75 -17.50
C GLU A 134 6.76 -8.11 -16.38
N GLU A 135 7.26 -7.13 -15.63
CA GLU A 135 8.15 -7.40 -14.49
C GLU A 135 7.40 -7.96 -13.27
N MET A 136 6.07 -7.80 -13.22
CA MET A 136 5.21 -8.30 -12.14
C MET A 136 4.60 -9.68 -12.44
N ALA A 137 4.62 -10.12 -13.70
CA ALA A 137 4.00 -11.35 -14.18
C ALA A 137 4.91 -12.58 -14.06
#